data_AF-A0A6A6LS62-F1
#
_entry.id   AF-A0A6A6LS62-F1
#
_cell.length_a   1.000
_cell.length_b   1.000
_cell.length_c   1.000
_cell.angle_alpha   90.00
_cell.angle_beta   90.00
_cell.angle_gamma   90.00
#
_symmetry.space_group_name_H-M   'P 1'
#
loop_
_entity.id
_entity.type
_entity.pdbx_description
1 polymer ?
#
loop_
_entity_poly.entity_id
_entity_poly.type
_entity_poly.pdbx_seq_one_letter_code
_entity_poly.pdbx_strand_id
1 'polypeptide(L)' 'MNYACASGADCDSIQPNGSCFEPNTLFAHASYAFNSYWQRTKVAGGTCSFGGTAMLVTVDPSYDGCHFLYS' A
#
# COMPACT_ATOMS: atom_id res chain seq x y z
N MET A 1 1.14 2.19 8.50
CA MET A 1 0.39 3.03 7.55
C MET A 1 0.86 4.49 7.56
N ASN A 2 0.75 5.23 8.67
CA ASN A 2 1.07 6.68 8.73
C ASN A 2 2.44 7.05 8.15
N TYR A 3 3.49 6.29 8.48
CA TYR A 3 4.83 6.49 7.92
C TYR A 3 4.84 6.35 6.39
N ALA A 4 4.18 5.33 5.83
CA ALA A 4 4.11 5.11 4.39
C ALA A 4 3.46 6.30 3.67
N CYS A 5 2.32 6.77 4.20
CA CYS A 5 1.62 7.94 3.66
C CYS A 5 2.47 9.21 3.72
N ALA A 6 3.13 9.46 4.86
CA ALA A 6 4.01 10.61 5.02
C ALA A 6 5.30 10.51 4.18
N SER A 7 5.67 9.31 3.73
CA SER A 7 6.93 9.04 3.02
C SER A 7 6.73 8.70 1.54
N GLY A 8 5.57 9.05 0.96
CA GLY A 8 5.34 9.03 -0.49
C GLY A 8 4.42 7.93 -1.02
N ALA A 9 3.78 7.14 -0.17
CA ALA A 9 2.67 6.28 -0.60
C ALA A 9 1.48 7.12 -1.12
N ASP A 10 0.71 6.55 -2.04
CA ASP A 10 -0.65 7.02 -2.30
C ASP A 10 -1.59 6.53 -1.19
N CYS A 11 -2.02 7.45 -0.34
CA CYS A 11 -3.01 7.19 0.69
C CYS A 11 -4.36 7.86 0.41
N ASP A 12 -4.51 8.54 -0.72
CA ASP A 12 -5.79 9.11 -1.15
C ASP A 12 -6.73 7.99 -1.63
N SER A 13 -6.17 6.99 -2.31
CA SER A 13 -6.91 5.81 -2.78
C SER A 13 -7.57 4.98 -1.66
N ILE A 14 -7.11 5.11 -0.41
CA ILE A 14 -7.67 4.42 0.77
C ILE A 14 -8.51 5.34 1.68
N GLN A 15 -8.69 6.62 1.32
CA GLN A 15 -9.61 7.51 2.03
C GLN A 15 -11.06 7.19 1.69
N PRO A 16 -12.06 7.66 2.48
CA PRO A 16 -13.46 7.58 2.08
C PRO A 16 -13.67 8.12 0.66
N ASN A 17 -14.38 7.34 -0.17
CA ASN A 17 -14.56 7.54 -1.63
C ASN A 17 -13.36 7.19 -2.53
N GLY A 18 -12.26 6.71 -1.95
CA GLY A 18 -11.13 6.15 -2.70
C GLY A 18 -11.44 4.77 -3.26
N SER A 19 -10.78 4.40 -4.36
CA SER A 19 -10.99 3.13 -5.06
C SER A 19 -10.57 1.89 -4.25
N CYS A 20 -9.71 2.07 -3.25
CA CYS A 20 -9.21 1.04 -2.35
C CYS A 20 -9.71 1.25 -0.90
N PHE A 21 -10.79 1.98 -0.71
CA PHE A 21 -11.38 2.17 0.62
C PHE A 21 -11.98 0.87 1.17
N GLU A 22 -12.70 0.12 0.33
CA GLU A 22 -13.31 -1.15 0.74
C GLU A 22 -12.39 -2.33 0.44
N PRO A 23 -12.24 -3.32 1.35
CA PRO A 23 -12.91 -3.39 2.65
C PRO A 23 -12.29 -2.39 3.64
N ASN A 24 -13.14 -1.64 4.35
CA ASN A 24 -12.71 -0.64 5.34
C ASN A 24 -12.13 -1.28 6.61
N THR A 25 -10.92 -1.81 6.47
CA THR A 25 -10.15 -2.44 7.55
C THR A 25 -8.74 -1.87 7.57
N LEU A 26 -8.18 -1.76 8.78
CA LEU A 26 -6.80 -1.31 8.95
C LEU A 26 -5.81 -2.17 8.16
N PHE A 27 -6.08 -3.47 8.04
CA PHE A 27 -5.23 -4.41 7.29
C PHE A 27 -5.23 -4.11 5.79
N ALA A 28 -6.40 -3.91 5.18
CA ALA A 28 -6.50 -3.60 3.75
C ALA A 28 -5.82 -2.26 3.41
N HIS A 29 -6.11 -1.22 4.19
CA HIS A 29 -5.51 0.10 4.02
C HIS A 29 -3.99 0.09 4.22
N ALA A 30 -3.51 -0.61 5.25
CA ALA A 30 -2.08 -0.75 5.49
C ALA A 30 -1.39 -1.51 4.35
N SER A 31 -1.99 -2.60 3.87
CA SER A 31 -1.45 -3.39 2.76
C SER A 31 -1.28 -2.55 1.49
N TYR A 32 -2.30 -1.76 1.14
CA TYR A 32 -2.23 -0.86 -0.01
C TYR A 32 -1.17 0.22 0.16
N ALA A 33 -1.15 0.92 1.30
CA ALA A 33 -0.18 1.97 1.57
C ALA A 33 1.26 1.44 1.56
N PHE A 34 1.48 0.23 2.09
CA PHE A 34 2.79 -0.43 2.10
C PHE A 34 3.25 -0.82 0.70
N ASN A 35 2.37 -1.38 -0.12
CA ASN A 35 2.70 -1.65 -1.52
C ASN A 35 3.02 -0.35 -2.27
N SER A 36 2.17 0.66 -2.15
CA SER A 36 2.35 1.95 -2.82
C SER A 36 3.69 2.62 -2.44
N TYR A 37 4.03 2.64 -1.15
CA TYR A 37 5.35 3.11 -0.70
C TYR A 37 6.49 2.28 -1.27
N TRP A 38 6.40 0.95 -1.19
CA TRP A 38 7.48 0.06 -1.62
C TRP A 38 7.77 0.24 -3.11
N GLN A 39 6.75 0.23 -3.94
CA GLN A 39 6.90 0.37 -5.40
C GLN A 39 7.53 1.72 -5.77
N ARG A 40 7.16 2.79 -5.08
CA ARG A 40 7.68 4.15 -5.32
C ARG A 40 9.10 4.36 -4.80
N THR A 41 9.52 3.64 -3.76
CA THR A 41 10.81 3.88 -3.08
C THR A 41 11.86 2.81 -3.31
N LYS A 42 11.48 1.61 -3.80
CA LYS A 42 12.42 0.49 -4.00
C LYS A 42 13.61 0.83 -4.88
N VAL A 43 13.41 1.66 -5.89
CA VAL A 43 14.48 2.09 -6.82
C VAL A 43 15.54 2.96 -6.13
N ALA A 44 15.16 3.64 -5.04
CA ALA A 44 16.04 4.47 -4.24
C ALA A 44 16.58 3.73 -2.99
N GLY A 45 16.41 2.41 -2.92
CA GLY A 45 16.83 1.61 -1.76
C GLY A 45 15.90 1.71 -0.56
N GLY A 46 14.63 2.10 -0.76
CA GLY A 46 13.59 1.91 0.25
C GLY A 46 13.54 0.45 0.72
N THR A 47 12.81 0.16 1.80
CA THR A 47 12.61 -1.22 2.24
C THR A 47 11.15 -1.47 2.55
N CYS A 48 10.67 -2.67 2.26
CA CYS A 48 9.34 -3.12 2.69
C CYS A 48 9.36 -3.59 4.17
N SER A 49 10.11 -2.90 5.03
CA SER A 49 10.28 -3.27 6.43
C SER A 49 9.54 -2.30 7.34
N PHE A 50 8.24 -2.53 7.50
CA PHE A 50 7.38 -1.74 8.38
C PHE A 50 7.36 -2.34 9.80
N GLY A 51 8.55 -2.54 10.40
CA GLY A 51 8.68 -3.12 11.73
C GLY A 51 8.20 -4.57 11.84
N GLY A 52 8.31 -5.35 10.76
CA GLY A 52 7.85 -6.74 10.70
C GLY A 52 6.34 -6.91 10.43
N THR A 53 5.62 -5.82 10.21
CA THR A 53 4.16 -5.86 9.93
C THR A 53 3.81 -5.97 8.44
N ALA A 54 4.81 -6.12 7.58
CA ALA A 54 4.65 -6.27 6.14
C ALA A 54 5.42 -7.49 5.63
N MET A 55 4.89 -8.12 4.58
CA MET A 55 5.52 -9.22 3.88
C MET A 55 5.41 -9.02 2.37
N LEU A 56 6.37 -9.51 1.61
CA LEU A 56 6.26 -9.58 0.17
C LEU A 56 5.32 -10.73 -0.22
N VAL A 57 4.38 -10.44 -1.10
CA VAL A 57 3.49 -11.44 -1.70
C VAL A 57 3.79 -11.55 -3.18
N THR A 58 3.65 -12.76 -3.73
CA THR A 58 3.83 -13.05 -5.16
C THR A 58 2.51 -13.11 -5.92
N VAL A 59 1.39 -13.10 -5.21
CA VAL A 59 0.05 -13.07 -5.76
C VAL A 59 -0.45 -11.64 -5.70
N ASP A 60 -0.97 -11.15 -6.83
CA ASP A 60 -1.56 -9.82 -6.92
C ASP A 60 -2.84 -9.74 -6.07
N PRO A 61 -2.87 -8.90 -5.02
CA PRO A 61 -4.04 -8.76 -4.15
C PRO A 61 -5.07 -7.77 -4.73
N SER A 62 -4.90 -7.27 -5.97
CA SER A 62 -5.87 -6.40 -6.63
C SER A 62 -7.25 -7.06 -6.75
N TYR A 63 -8.29 -6.26 -6.59
CA TYR A 63 -9.69 -6.66 -6.77
C TYR A 63 -10.51 -5.48 -7.30
N ASP A 64 -11.81 -5.69 -7.50
CA ASP A 64 -12.79 -4.75 -8.07
C ASP A 64 -12.48 -3.26 -7.84
N GLY A 65 -11.89 -2.59 -8.84
CA GLY A 65 -11.51 -1.18 -8.81
C GLY A 65 -10.26 -0.80 -7.99
N CYS A 66 -9.80 -1.67 -7.08
CA CYS A 66 -8.60 -1.46 -6.28
C CYS A 66 -7.39 -2.20 -6.86
N HIS A 67 -6.45 -1.45 -7.44
CA HIS A 67 -5.26 -2.00 -8.09
C HIS A 67 -3.97 -1.73 -7.30
N PHE A 68 -3.27 -2.80 -6.93
CA PHE A 68 -1.94 -2.76 -6.36
C PHE A 68 -0.93 -2.61 -7.50
N LEU A 69 -0.67 -1.36 -7.90
CA LEU A 69 0.21 -1.08 -9.03
C LEU A 69 1.64 -1.61 -8.79
N TYR A 70 2.27 -2.07 -9.88
CA TYR A 70 3.66 -2.50 -9.93
C TYR A 70 4.42 -1.53 -10.85
N SER A 71 5.48 -0.88 -10.38
CA SER A 71 6.32 0.03 -11.18
C SER A 71 7.76 -0.42 -11.23
#